data_AF-A0A0K2VJN9-F1
#
_entry.id   AF-A0A0K2VJN9-F1
#
_cell.length_a   1.000
_cell.length_b   1.000
_cell.length_c   1.000
_cell.angle_alpha   90.00
_cell.angle_beta   90.00
_cell.angle_gamma   90.00
#
_symmetry.space_group_name_H-M   'P 1'
#
loop_
_entity.id
_entity.type
_entity.pdbx_description
1 polymer ?
#
loop_
_entity_poly.entity_id
_entity_poly.type
_entity_poly.pdbx_seq_one_letter_code
_entity_poly.pdbx_strand_id
1 'polypeptide(L)'
;GKVKTLGSIRLLVSLNGSDLVVRRFIVSPIGQPIMGFRDYLDFGLVKLSNSINACTAGASTKSRVEILKKKYNIIFNDSKGSPIKHTQAVIHLQDNARPHYIRARSVPLALREKVAVEIREMEKRGTISKIDSSEWASPIVSV
;
A
#
# COMPACT_ATOMS: atom_id res chain seq x y z
N GLY A 1 -5.61 20.80 1.11
CA GLY A 1 -6.13 22.17 0.94
C GLY A 1 -6.75 22.64 2.24
N LYS A 2 -6.52 23.89 2.66
CA LYS A 2 -7.21 24.46 3.82
C LYS A 2 -8.58 24.95 3.36
N VAL A 3 -9.66 24.42 3.94
CA VAL A 3 -11.03 24.89 3.65
C VAL A 3 -11.26 26.18 4.44
N LYS A 4 -11.73 27.25 3.78
CA LYS A 4 -12.02 28.53 4.43
C LYS A 4 -13.37 28.42 5.16
N THR A 5 -13.33 28.52 6.48
CA THR A 5 -14.53 28.52 7.34
C THR A 5 -15.10 29.94 7.45
N LEU A 6 -16.38 30.09 7.09
CA LEU A 6 -17.15 31.34 7.20
C LEU A 6 -17.78 31.54 8.57
N GLY A 7 -18.03 30.45 9.32
CA GLY A 7 -18.62 30.52 10.65
C GLY A 7 -18.95 29.14 11.21
N SER A 8 -19.66 29.11 12.35
CA SER A 8 -20.16 27.87 12.93
C SER A 8 -21.56 28.02 13.50
N ILE A 9 -22.36 26.97 13.38
CA ILE A 9 -23.71 26.87 13.93
C ILE A 9 -23.84 25.58 14.77
N ARG A 10 -24.78 25.55 15.71
CA ARG A 10 -25.15 24.32 16.43
C ARG A 10 -26.49 23.84 15.87
N LEU A 11 -26.53 22.60 15.42
CA LEU A 11 -27.73 21.97 14.84
C LEU A 11 -28.12 20.78 15.71
N LEU A 12 -29.43 20.60 15.92
CA LEU A 12 -29.95 19.34 16.43
C LEU A 12 -29.93 18.31 15.30
N VAL A 13 -29.28 17.18 15.54
CA VAL A 13 -29.13 16.09 14.56
C VAL A 13 -29.65 14.81 15.20
N SER A 14 -30.59 14.17 14.51
CA SER A 14 -31.20 12.90 14.92
C SER A 14 -30.65 11.76 14.08
N LEU A 15 -30.14 10.71 14.73
CA LEU A 15 -29.68 9.49 14.06
C LEU A 15 -30.02 8.26 14.90
N ASN A 16 -30.67 7.26 14.31
CA ASN A 16 -31.03 5.99 14.96
C ASN A 16 -31.78 6.17 16.30
N GLY A 17 -32.64 7.20 16.39
CA GLY A 17 -33.40 7.51 17.61
C GLY A 17 -32.62 8.27 18.69
N SER A 18 -31.37 8.64 18.42
CA SER A 18 -30.56 9.50 19.29
C SER A 18 -30.50 10.92 18.74
N ASP A 19 -30.82 11.90 19.58
CA ASP A 19 -30.82 13.31 19.23
C ASP A 19 -29.64 14.02 19.91
N LEU A 20 -28.76 14.62 19.12
CA LEU A 20 -27.55 15.28 19.60
C LEU A 20 -27.40 16.66 18.98
N VAL A 21 -27.01 17.64 19.79
CA VAL A 21 -26.69 18.98 19.31
C VAL A 21 -25.23 19.00 18.86
N VAL A 22 -25.02 19.10 17.55
CA VAL A 22 -23.70 19.01 16.93
C VAL A 22 -23.27 20.35 16.36
N ARG A 23 -22.00 20.73 16.56
CA ARG A 23 -21.43 21.94 15.98
C ARG A 23 -21.05 21.69 14.52
N ARG A 24 -21.53 22.56 13.62
CA ARG A 24 -21.23 22.55 12.18
C ARG A 24 -20.50 23.80 11.77
N PHE A 25 -19.59 23.66 10.83
CA PHE A 25 -18.86 24.76 10.25
C PHE A 25 -19.43 25.10 8.88
N ILE A 26 -19.67 26.38 8.65
CA ILE A 26 -20.13 26.90 7.36
C ILE A 26 -18.89 27.18 6.53
N VAL A 27 -18.81 26.62 5.33
CA VAL A 27 -17.63 26.72 4.45
C VAL A 27 -18.03 27.17 3.05
N SER A 28 -17.09 27.82 2.33
CA SER A 28 -17.24 28.16 0.90
C SER A 28 -16.00 27.68 0.14
N PRO A 29 -16.14 27.01 -1.03
CA PRO A 29 -17.38 26.74 -1.77
C PRO A 29 -18.28 25.68 -1.13
N ILE A 30 -19.53 25.59 -1.59
CA ILE A 30 -20.50 24.58 -1.14
C ILE A 30 -19.99 23.19 -1.54
N GLY A 31 -19.61 22.40 -0.55
CA GLY A 31 -19.22 21.00 -0.71
C GLY A 31 -20.27 20.06 -0.13
N GLN A 32 -20.11 18.76 -0.38
CA GLN A 32 -20.93 17.74 0.30
C GLN A 32 -20.76 17.87 1.83
N PRO A 33 -21.86 17.88 2.60
CA PRO A 33 -21.77 17.85 4.05
C PRO A 33 -21.09 16.56 4.48
N ILE A 34 -19.90 16.68 5.09
CA ILE A 34 -19.19 15.54 5.64
C ILE A 34 -19.56 15.45 7.12
N MET A 35 -20.09 14.30 7.54
CA MET A 35 -20.16 13.96 8.95
C MET A 35 -18.71 13.84 9.47
N GLY A 36 -18.34 14.68 10.42
CA GLY A 36 -16.97 14.69 10.95
C GLY A 36 -16.71 13.46 11.81
N PHE A 37 -15.43 13.10 11.95
CA PHE A 37 -14.99 12.01 12.84
C PHE A 37 -15.56 12.13 14.26
N ARG A 38 -15.69 13.37 14.77
CA ARG A 38 -16.26 13.62 16.08
C ARG A 38 -17.73 13.18 16.18
N ASP A 39 -18.51 13.40 15.13
CA ASP A 39 -19.92 13.02 15.12
C ASP A 39 -20.05 11.50 15.12
N TYR A 40 -19.18 10.77 14.41
CA TYR A 40 -19.15 9.30 14.45
C TYR A 40 -18.89 8.76 15.87
N LEU A 41 -18.07 9.45 16.67
CA LEU A 41 -17.86 9.11 18.07
C LEU A 41 -19.08 9.46 18.93
N ASP A 42 -19.63 10.67 18.77
CA ASP A 42 -20.74 11.16 19.59
C ASP A 42 -22.04 10.35 19.33
N PHE A 43 -22.27 9.88 18.09
CA PHE A 43 -23.37 8.96 17.75
C PHE A 43 -23.06 7.48 17.99
N GLY A 44 -21.87 7.15 18.51
CA GLY A 44 -21.48 5.77 18.80
C GLY A 44 -21.33 4.86 17.57
N LEU A 45 -21.20 5.44 16.38
CA LEU A 45 -20.99 4.72 15.11
C LEU A 45 -19.59 4.10 15.02
N VAL A 46 -18.61 4.68 15.72
CA VAL A 46 -17.24 4.18 15.82
C VAL A 46 -16.83 4.17 17.28
N LYS A 47 -16.20 3.06 17.72
CA LYS A 47 -15.63 2.93 19.08
C LYS A 47 -14.11 3.02 19.01
N LEU A 48 -13.53 3.97 19.73
CA LEU A 48 -12.09 3.99 20.00
C LEU A 48 -11.80 2.97 21.11
N SER A 49 -11.18 1.85 20.76
CA SER A 49 -10.67 0.90 21.75
C SER A 49 -9.23 1.30 22.11
N ASN A 50 -9.02 1.71 23.37
CA ASN A 50 -7.67 1.86 23.93
C ASN A 50 -7.10 0.52 24.43
N SER A 51 -7.89 -0.54 24.33
CA SER A 51 -7.51 -1.89 24.72
C SER A 51 -6.92 -2.60 23.50
N ILE A 52 -5.59 -2.74 23.47
CA ILE A 52 -4.94 -3.72 22.62
C ILE A 52 -4.94 -5.02 23.42
N ASN A 53 -5.58 -6.07 22.91
CA ASN A 53 -5.42 -7.39 23.52
C ASN A 53 -3.93 -7.75 23.44
N ALA A 54 -3.24 -7.76 24.58
CA ALA A 54 -1.86 -8.24 24.63
C ALA A 54 -1.87 -9.74 24.33
N CYS A 55 -1.48 -10.11 23.11
CA CYS A 55 -1.29 -11.50 22.73
C CYS A 55 -0.04 -12.02 23.46
N THR A 56 -0.20 -12.56 24.67
CA THR A 56 0.86 -13.34 25.31
C THR A 56 1.14 -14.55 24.43
N ALA A 57 2.36 -14.68 23.94
CA ALA A 57 2.78 -15.80 23.11
C ALA A 57 2.85 -17.08 23.95
N GLY A 58 1.70 -17.64 24.32
CA GLY A 58 1.60 -19.00 24.83
C GLY A 58 2.06 -19.98 23.76
N ALA A 59 2.65 -21.11 24.17
CA ALA A 59 3.17 -22.16 23.28
C ALA A 59 2.18 -22.62 22.18
N SER A 60 0.87 -22.44 22.40
CA SER A 60 -0.22 -22.67 21.45
C SER A 60 -0.23 -21.73 20.22
N THR A 61 0.40 -20.56 20.29
CA THR A 61 0.35 -19.57 19.19
C THR A 61 1.26 -19.97 18.04
N LYS A 62 2.43 -20.56 18.33
CA LYS A 62 3.34 -21.09 17.30
C LYS A 62 2.66 -22.21 16.50
N SER A 63 1.92 -23.10 17.17
CA SER A 63 1.20 -24.18 16.50
C SER A 63 0.09 -23.66 15.59
N ARG A 64 -0.64 -22.61 15.98
CA ARG A 64 -1.66 -21.99 15.11
C ARG A 64 -1.08 -21.34 13.86
N VAL A 65 0.08 -20.67 13.97
CA VAL A 65 0.77 -20.08 12.81
C VAL A 65 1.22 -21.17 11.85
N GLU A 66 1.78 -22.28 12.35
CA GLU A 66 2.17 -23.41 11.52
C GLU A 66 0.96 -24.07 10.82
N ILE A 67 -0.18 -24.19 11.52
CA ILE A 67 -1.42 -24.67 10.92
C ILE A 67 -1.87 -23.75 9.79
N LEU A 68 -1.79 -22.42 9.97
CA LEU A 68 -2.17 -21.45 8.94
C LEU A 68 -1.20 -21.49 7.75
N LYS A 69 0.11 -21.61 7.99
CA LYS A 69 1.12 -21.78 6.94
C LYS A 69 0.86 -23.04 6.11
N LYS A 70 0.55 -24.17 6.78
CA LYS A 70 0.18 -25.42 6.09
C LYS A 70 -1.13 -25.28 5.32
N LYS A 71 -2.16 -24.70 5.94
CA LYS A 71 -3.49 -24.52 5.34
C LYS A 71 -3.45 -23.61 4.12
N TYR A 72 -2.69 -22.53 4.17
CA TYR A 72 -2.54 -21.55 3.10
C TYR A 72 -1.15 -21.60 2.47
N ASN A 73 -0.64 -22.81 2.24
CA ASN A 73 0.71 -23.03 1.70
C ASN A 73 0.94 -22.31 0.36
N ILE A 74 -0.12 -22.11 -0.44
CA ILE A 74 -0.04 -21.37 -1.70
C ILE A 74 0.40 -19.91 -1.49
N ILE A 75 0.03 -19.31 -0.36
CA ILE A 75 0.33 -17.90 -0.03
C ILE A 75 1.62 -17.80 0.81
N PHE A 76 1.88 -18.82 1.65
CA PHE A 76 3.02 -18.84 2.59
C PHE A 76 4.20 -19.69 2.13
N ASN A 77 4.23 -20.15 0.88
CA ASN A 77 5.43 -20.78 0.34
C ASN A 77 6.52 -19.72 0.11
N ASP A 78 7.78 -20.14 0.19
CA ASP A 78 8.93 -19.29 -0.18
C ASP A 78 9.04 -19.08 -1.71
N SER A 79 7.99 -19.44 -2.46
CA SER A 79 7.99 -19.17 -3.90
C SER A 79 7.79 -17.67 -4.09
N LYS A 80 8.73 -17.04 -4.81
CA LYS A 80 8.57 -15.66 -5.29
C LYS A 80 7.20 -15.61 -6.01
N GLY A 81 6.28 -14.77 -5.52
CA GLY A 81 4.85 -14.83 -5.85
C GLY A 81 4.54 -14.97 -7.35
N SER A 82 3.46 -15.70 -7.67
CA SER A 82 3.08 -15.93 -9.06
C SER A 82 2.65 -14.63 -9.75
N PRO A 83 2.99 -14.42 -11.04
CA PRO A 83 2.46 -13.31 -11.82
C PRO A 83 0.92 -13.26 -11.73
N ILE A 84 0.37 -12.05 -11.62
CA ILE A 84 -1.08 -11.84 -11.66
C ILE A 84 -1.55 -12.20 -13.07
N LYS A 85 -2.35 -13.26 -13.17
CA LYS A 85 -2.88 -13.73 -14.45
C LYS A 85 -3.89 -12.71 -15.00
N HIS A 86 -3.91 -12.56 -16.33
CA HIS A 86 -4.90 -11.75 -17.07
C HIS A 86 -4.88 -10.24 -16.79
N THR A 87 -3.84 -9.71 -16.13
CA THR A 87 -3.69 -8.26 -15.89
C THR A 87 -2.30 -7.82 -16.33
N GLN A 88 -2.24 -6.75 -17.13
CA GLN A 88 -0.99 -6.08 -17.48
C GLN A 88 -1.00 -4.66 -16.91
N ALA A 89 0.08 -4.28 -16.25
CA ALA A 89 0.25 -2.90 -15.80
C ALA A 89 0.60 -2.02 -17.01
N VAL A 90 -0.12 -0.92 -17.20
CA VAL A 90 0.19 0.10 -18.20
C VAL A 90 0.84 1.28 -17.49
N ILE A 91 2.04 1.66 -17.93
CA ILE A 91 2.74 2.82 -17.41
C ILE A 91 2.46 4.00 -18.34
N HIS A 92 1.73 4.99 -17.87
CA HIS A 92 1.49 6.24 -18.60
C HIS A 92 2.63 7.22 -18.35
N LEU A 93 3.25 7.68 -19.43
CA LEU A 93 4.28 8.72 -19.38
C LEU A 93 3.65 10.11 -19.47
N GLN A 94 4.35 11.12 -18.96
CA GLN A 94 3.99 12.53 -19.17
C GLN A 94 4.24 12.92 -20.64
N ASP A 95 3.49 13.88 -21.16
CA ASP A 95 3.54 14.30 -22.58
C ASP A 95 4.93 14.72 -23.06
N ASN A 96 5.79 15.18 -22.16
CA ASN A 96 7.14 15.66 -22.43
C ASN A 96 8.25 14.71 -21.92
N ALA A 97 7.92 13.48 -21.53
CA ALA A 97 8.90 12.50 -21.08
C ALA A 97 9.86 12.13 -22.22
N ARG A 98 11.16 12.14 -21.93
CA ARG A 98 12.22 11.77 -22.89
C ARG A 98 12.94 10.52 -22.41
N PRO A 99 13.27 9.58 -23.32
CA PRO A 99 14.04 8.41 -22.96
C PRO A 99 15.43 8.78 -22.43
N HIS A 100 15.84 8.09 -21.37
CA HIS A 100 17.16 8.22 -20.80
C HIS A 100 17.87 6.87 -20.80
N TYR A 101 19.01 6.82 -21.48
CA TYR A 101 19.92 5.69 -21.48
C TYR A 101 21.17 6.01 -20.65
N ILE A 102 21.32 5.33 -19.51
CA ILE A 102 22.47 5.47 -18.63
C ILE A 102 23.27 4.17 -18.67
N ARG A 103 24.57 4.29 -18.96
CA ARG A 103 25.49 3.13 -19.01
C ARG A 103 25.54 2.40 -17.66
N ALA A 104 25.65 1.07 -17.71
CA ALA A 104 25.80 0.23 -16.54
C ALA A 104 27.05 0.60 -15.72
N ARG A 105 26.94 0.55 -14.39
CA ARG A 105 28.08 0.76 -13.48
C ARG A 105 28.92 -0.52 -13.37
N SER A 106 30.21 -0.36 -13.06
CA SER A 106 31.09 -1.49 -12.79
C SER A 106 30.66 -2.22 -11.51
N VAL A 107 30.41 -3.52 -11.61
CA VAL A 107 30.11 -4.36 -10.45
C VAL A 107 31.42 -4.77 -9.76
N PRO A 108 31.56 -4.56 -8.44
CA PRO A 108 32.72 -4.99 -7.67
C PRO A 108 33.00 -6.49 -7.85
N LEU A 109 34.28 -6.87 -7.94
CA LEU A 109 34.69 -8.25 -8.27
C LEU A 109 34.03 -9.29 -7.35
N ALA A 110 33.98 -9.01 -6.04
CA ALA A 110 33.39 -9.90 -5.03
C ALA A 110 31.87 -10.13 -5.22
N LEU A 111 31.16 -9.23 -5.92
CA LEU A 111 29.71 -9.31 -6.13
C LEU A 111 29.34 -9.78 -7.54
N ARG A 112 30.30 -9.83 -8.48
CA ARG A 112 30.02 -10.16 -9.90
C ARG A 112 29.30 -11.49 -10.06
N GLU A 113 29.78 -12.53 -9.38
CA GLU A 113 29.19 -13.86 -9.48
C GLU A 113 27.78 -13.90 -8.90
N LYS A 114 27.58 -13.31 -7.70
CA LYS A 114 26.26 -13.25 -7.06
C LYS A 114 25.24 -12.49 -7.92
N VAL A 115 25.62 -11.35 -8.47
CA VAL A 115 24.76 -10.55 -9.36
C VAL A 115 24.43 -11.34 -10.64
N ALA A 116 25.42 -12.00 -11.25
CA ALA A 116 25.18 -12.81 -12.44
C ALA A 116 24.25 -14.00 -12.18
N VAL A 117 24.39 -14.67 -11.03
CA VAL A 117 23.51 -15.77 -10.62
C VAL A 117 22.08 -15.29 -10.43
N GLU A 118 21.86 -14.20 -9.68
CA GLU A 118 20.49 -13.68 -9.49
C GLU A 118 19.87 -13.25 -10.83
N ILE A 119 20.60 -12.57 -11.71
CA ILE A 119 20.08 -12.18 -13.04
C ILE A 119 19.64 -13.41 -13.85
N ARG A 120 20.44 -14.49 -13.87
CA ARG A 120 20.07 -15.74 -14.57
C ARG A 120 18.83 -16.38 -13.97
N GLU A 121 18.72 -16.43 -12.64
CA GLU A 121 17.54 -16.96 -11.96
C GLU A 121 16.30 -16.09 -12.21
N MET A 122 16.46 -14.76 -12.29
CA MET A 122 15.39 -13.82 -12.67
C MET A 122 14.90 -14.06 -14.11
N GLU A 123 15.80 -14.36 -15.04
CA GLU A 123 15.46 -14.69 -16.43
C GLU A 123 14.78 -16.06 -16.52
N LYS A 124 15.34 -17.09 -15.87
CA LYS A 124 14.77 -18.45 -15.82
C LYS A 124 13.36 -18.48 -15.25
N ARG A 125 13.07 -17.66 -14.24
CA ARG A 125 11.71 -17.54 -13.66
C ARG A 125 10.78 -16.59 -14.44
N GLY A 126 11.26 -15.98 -15.53
CA GLY A 126 10.47 -15.09 -16.39
C GLY A 126 10.14 -13.72 -15.80
N THR A 127 10.92 -13.25 -14.82
CA THR A 127 10.73 -11.89 -14.25
C THR A 127 11.37 -10.81 -15.11
N ILE A 128 12.50 -11.13 -15.74
CA ILE A 128 13.13 -10.29 -16.75
C ILE A 128 13.29 -11.10 -18.02
N SER A 129 13.41 -10.41 -19.14
CA SER A 129 13.71 -11.01 -20.44
C SER A 129 14.79 -10.19 -21.12
N LYS A 130 15.67 -10.86 -21.86
CA LYS A 130 16.62 -10.18 -22.73
C LYS A 130 15.88 -9.45 -23.86
N ILE A 131 16.32 -8.24 -24.16
CA ILE A 131 15.91 -7.43 -25.31
C ILE A 131 17.16 -6.98 -26.07
N ASP A 132 17.05 -6.77 -27.38
CA ASP A 132 18.20 -6.40 -28.21
C ASP A 132 18.64 -4.95 -28.01
N SER A 133 17.67 -4.03 -27.86
CA SER A 133 17.94 -2.61 -27.60
C SER A 133 16.77 -1.94 -26.86
N SER A 134 17.06 -0.84 -26.16
CA SER A 134 16.09 0.00 -25.47
C SER A 134 16.61 1.42 -25.41
N GLU A 135 15.73 2.40 -25.64
CA GLU A 135 16.01 3.82 -25.42
C GLU A 135 16.03 4.18 -23.93
N TRP A 136 15.42 3.34 -23.09
CA TRP A 136 15.38 3.48 -21.64
C TRP A 136 16.34 2.48 -20.99
N ALA A 137 17.33 2.98 -20.25
CA ALA A 137 18.22 2.14 -19.46
C ALA A 137 18.69 2.86 -18.20
N SER A 138 18.66 2.15 -17.07
CA SER A 138 19.17 2.62 -15.78
C SER A 138 20.14 1.58 -15.21
N PRO A 139 21.29 1.98 -14.63
CA PRO A 139 22.25 1.06 -14.07
C PRO A 139 21.71 0.36 -12.83
N ILE A 140 21.88 -0.96 -12.76
CA ILE A 140 21.63 -1.74 -11.55
C ILE A 140 22.62 -1.32 -10.46
N VAL A 141 22.16 -1.29 -9.21
CA VAL A 141 22.97 -1.01 -8.02
C VAL A 141 23.15 -2.32 -7.25
N SER A 142 24.40 -2.79 -7.11
CA SER A 142 24.72 -3.92 -6.24
C SER A 142 24.84 -3.42 -4.79
N VAL A 143 24.00 -3.96 -3.91
CA VAL A 143 24.02 -3.74 -2.45
C VAL A 143 24.42 -5.00 -1.71
#